data_AF-A0A3N4KBI4-F1
#
_entry.id   AF-A0A3N4KBI4-F1
#
_cell.length_a   1.000
_cell.length_b   1.000
_cell.length_c   1.000
_cell.angle_alpha   90.00
_cell.angle_beta   90.00
_cell.angle_gamma   90.00
#
_symmetry.space_group_name_H-M   'P 1'
#
loop_
_entity.id
_entity.type
_entity.pdbx_description
1 polymer ?
#
loop_
_entity_poly.entity_id
_entity_poly.type
_entity_poly.pdbx_seq_one_letter_code
_entity_poly.pdbx_strand_id
1 'polypeptide(L)'
;MENSKGSVQSTLPTESSGASAPPLPTNPTWKDIAALFQSPFWLPDGDRTIVGSYWILKMRPYNLNLDQYPDVSTQAKVIYDAIYSGDMPRTYDSTEKFPPEAVALFKTWMDNNCPE
;
A
#
# COMPACT_ATOMS: atom_id res chain seq x y z
N MET A 1 -44.93 37.95 19.01
CA MET A 1 -43.57 37.42 19.29
C MET A 1 -43.65 35.92 19.13
N GLU A 2 -43.51 35.43 17.89
CA GLU A 2 -42.23 35.03 17.27
C GLU A 2 -41.69 33.74 17.91
N ASN A 3 -41.21 32.71 17.21
CA ASN A 3 -41.17 32.35 15.80
C ASN A 3 -40.69 30.88 15.73
N SER A 4 -41.06 30.20 14.64
CA SER A 4 -40.28 29.18 13.93
C SER A 4 -39.88 27.87 14.62
N LYS A 5 -40.59 26.80 14.22
CA LYS A 5 -40.06 25.44 14.10
C LYS A 5 -38.89 25.44 13.10
N GLY A 6 -37.71 25.02 13.55
CA GLY A 6 -36.58 24.68 12.69
C GLY A 6 -35.97 23.37 13.19
N SER A 7 -36.46 22.23 12.69
CA SER A 7 -35.75 20.95 12.84
C SER A 7 -34.54 21.00 11.93
N VAL A 8 -33.39 21.34 12.51
CA VAL A 8 -32.09 21.13 11.88
C VAL A 8 -31.81 19.63 11.86
N GLN A 9 -31.71 19.06 10.66
CA GLN A 9 -30.99 17.80 10.44
C GLN A 9 -29.56 18.02 10.95
N SER A 10 -29.15 17.25 11.95
CA SER A 10 -27.76 17.16 12.34
C SER A 10 -27.33 15.71 12.19
N THR A 11 -26.47 15.57 11.20
CA THR A 11 -25.75 14.42 10.72
C THR A 11 -25.01 13.68 11.83
N LEU A 12 -25.03 12.35 11.75
CA LEU A 12 -24.16 11.45 12.50
C LEU A 12 -22.68 11.89 12.36
N PRO A 13 -21.90 12.02 13.44
CA PRO A 13 -20.45 11.99 13.31
C PRO A 13 -20.03 10.51 13.18
N THR A 14 -19.84 10.04 11.95
CA THR A 14 -19.00 8.87 11.70
C THR A 14 -17.56 9.36 11.70
N GLU A 15 -17.01 9.63 12.87
CA GLU A 15 -15.56 9.68 13.04
C GLU A 15 -15.06 8.26 13.26
N SER A 16 -14.96 7.52 12.16
CA SER A 16 -14.09 6.35 12.11
C SER A 16 -12.66 6.90 12.19
N SER A 17 -11.95 6.53 13.26
CA SER A 17 -10.53 6.84 13.46
C SER A 17 -9.70 6.30 12.30
N GLY A 18 -9.59 7.07 11.23
CA GLY A 18 -8.63 6.88 10.16
C GLY A 18 -7.37 7.64 10.53
N ALA A 19 -6.37 6.94 11.07
CA ALA A 19 -5.00 7.43 10.99
C ALA A 19 -4.71 7.60 9.50
N SER A 20 -4.77 8.84 9.01
CA SER A 20 -4.61 9.14 7.61
C SER A 20 -3.21 8.68 7.21
N ALA A 21 -3.13 7.64 6.38
CA ALA A 21 -1.87 7.24 5.77
C ALA A 21 -1.23 8.49 5.13
N PRO A 22 0.10 8.66 5.24
CA PRO A 22 0.78 9.82 4.68
C PRO A 22 0.47 9.95 3.18
N PRO A 23 0.39 11.18 2.64
CA PRO A 23 0.13 11.38 1.22
C PRO A 23 1.24 10.70 0.40
N LEU A 24 0.85 9.79 -0.48
CA LEU A 24 1.77 9.08 -1.34
C LEU A 24 2.28 9.99 -2.48
N PRO A 25 3.53 9.78 -2.97
CA PRO A 25 4.09 10.61 -4.02
C PRO A 25 3.36 10.40 -5.35
N THR A 26 3.17 11.48 -6.11
CA THR A 26 2.52 11.47 -7.43
C THR A 26 3.45 11.02 -8.56
N ASN A 27 4.77 11.07 -8.34
CA ASN A 27 5.78 10.54 -9.23
C ASN A 27 6.72 9.62 -8.43
N PRO A 28 6.28 8.39 -8.14
CA PRO A 28 7.06 7.45 -7.34
C PRO A 28 8.37 7.06 -8.02
N THR A 29 9.39 6.87 -7.20
CA THR A 29 10.73 6.36 -7.55
C THR A 29 10.91 4.95 -7.02
N TRP A 30 12.04 4.31 -7.31
CA TRP A 30 12.36 3.01 -6.72
C TRP A 30 12.35 3.07 -5.19
N LYS A 31 12.81 4.17 -4.59
CA LYS A 31 12.79 4.35 -3.12
C LYS A 31 11.38 4.19 -2.54
N ASP A 32 10.37 4.72 -3.21
CA ASP A 32 8.98 4.67 -2.77
C ASP A 32 8.42 3.24 -2.88
N ILE A 33 8.76 2.53 -3.96
CA ILE A 33 8.36 1.13 -4.17
C ILE A 33 9.09 0.17 -3.23
N ALA A 34 10.39 0.35 -3.02
CA ALA A 34 11.16 -0.41 -2.05
C ALA A 34 10.56 -0.26 -0.65
N ALA A 35 10.11 0.94 -0.28
CA ALA A 35 9.45 1.17 1.01
C ALA A 35 8.15 0.36 1.17
N LEU A 36 7.40 0.07 0.11
CA LEU A 36 6.22 -0.81 0.18
C LEU A 36 6.59 -2.21 0.69
N PHE A 37 7.76 -2.73 0.30
CA PHE A 37 8.19 -4.08 0.65
C PHE A 37 9.11 -4.15 1.87
N GLN A 38 9.79 -3.07 2.22
CA GLN A 38 10.74 -3.02 3.35
C GLN A 38 10.12 -2.43 4.61
N SER A 39 9.21 -1.46 4.46
CA SER A 39 8.58 -0.74 5.57
C SER A 39 7.16 -0.29 5.20
N PRO A 40 6.22 -1.23 5.00
CA PRO A 40 4.86 -0.95 4.53
C PRO A 40 4.13 0.02 5.47
N PHE A 41 3.77 1.20 4.96
CA PHE A 41 3.20 2.29 5.76
C PHE A 41 1.85 1.95 6.42
N TRP A 42 1.12 0.95 5.90
CA TRP A 42 -0.18 0.52 6.44
C TRP A 42 -0.07 -0.34 7.70
N LEU A 43 1.13 -0.79 8.05
CA LEU A 43 1.34 -1.53 9.28
C LEU A 43 1.78 -0.60 10.42
N PRO A 44 1.52 -0.98 11.68
CA PRO A 44 2.11 -0.34 12.84
C PRO A 44 3.64 -0.31 12.75
N ASP A 45 4.29 0.76 13.21
CA ASP A 45 5.74 0.96 13.05
C ASP A 45 6.58 -0.22 13.55
N GLY A 46 6.16 -0.87 14.63
CA GLY A 46 6.85 -2.04 15.19
C GLY A 46 6.82 -3.29 14.30
N ASP A 47 5.84 -3.39 13.39
CA ASP A 47 5.63 -4.57 12.55
C ASP A 47 6.22 -4.41 11.14
N ARG A 48 6.44 -3.16 10.69
CA ARG A 48 6.83 -2.85 9.30
C ARG A 48 8.06 -3.62 8.83
N THR A 49 9.17 -3.50 9.55
CA THR A 49 10.43 -4.15 9.17
C THR A 49 10.35 -5.67 9.27
N ILE A 50 9.57 -6.19 10.21
CA ILE A 50 9.41 -7.64 10.41
C ILE A 50 8.64 -8.23 9.22
N VAL A 51 7.50 -7.65 8.86
CA VAL A 51 6.70 -8.09 7.71
C VAL A 51 7.45 -7.88 6.40
N GLY A 52 8.15 -6.76 6.24
CA GLY A 52 8.92 -6.51 5.04
C GLY A 52 10.06 -7.52 4.84
N SER A 53 10.80 -7.82 5.91
CA SER A 53 11.85 -8.85 5.88
C SER A 53 11.27 -10.22 5.56
N TYR A 54 10.09 -10.54 6.11
CA TYR A 54 9.39 -11.79 5.81
C TYR A 54 9.05 -11.91 4.32
N TRP A 55 8.52 -10.87 3.69
CA TRP A 55 8.22 -10.90 2.26
C TRP A 55 9.45 -11.07 1.39
N ILE A 56 10.51 -10.30 1.66
CA ILE A 56 11.77 -10.42 0.94
C ILE A 56 12.27 -11.87 1.00
N LEU A 57 12.23 -12.49 2.19
CA LEU A 57 12.62 -13.89 2.37
C LEU A 57 11.69 -14.87 1.64
N LYS A 58 10.37 -14.61 1.63
CA LYS A 58 9.38 -15.47 0.98
C LYS A 58 9.41 -15.41 -0.54
N MET A 59 9.88 -14.31 -1.12
CA MET A 59 9.98 -14.18 -2.58
C MET A 59 11.29 -14.73 -3.15
N ARG A 60 12.34 -14.92 -2.33
CA ARG A 60 13.62 -15.52 -2.78
C ARG A 60 13.48 -16.88 -3.51
N PRO A 61 12.67 -17.84 -3.04
CA PRO A 61 12.45 -19.11 -3.76
C PRO A 61 11.85 -18.94 -5.16
N TYR A 62 11.23 -17.80 -5.45
CA TYR A 62 10.67 -17.46 -6.76
C TYR A 62 11.65 -16.64 -7.61
N ASN A 63 12.92 -16.52 -7.21
CA ASN A 63 13.94 -15.67 -7.84
C ASN A 63 13.50 -14.21 -7.95
N LEU A 64 12.77 -13.71 -6.96
CA LEU A 64 12.37 -12.32 -6.87
C LEU A 64 12.92 -11.74 -5.55
N ASN A 65 13.90 -10.86 -5.65
CA ASN A 65 14.36 -10.10 -4.50
C ASN A 65 13.68 -8.72 -4.43
N LEU A 66 12.69 -8.59 -3.55
CA LEU A 66 11.88 -7.38 -3.40
C LEU A 66 12.67 -6.16 -2.89
N ASP A 67 13.90 -6.34 -2.44
CA ASP A 67 14.80 -5.25 -2.06
C ASP A 67 15.78 -4.82 -3.18
N GLN A 68 15.70 -5.43 -4.38
CA GLN A 68 16.53 -5.10 -5.53
C GLN A 68 15.71 -4.48 -6.66
N TYR A 69 16.08 -3.26 -7.06
CA TYR A 69 15.51 -2.58 -8.21
C TYR A 69 15.47 -3.44 -9.49
N PRO A 70 16.57 -4.09 -9.94
CA PRO A 70 16.54 -4.83 -11.21
C PRO A 70 15.55 -6.00 -11.18
N ASP A 71 15.41 -6.69 -10.05
CA ASP A 71 14.48 -7.81 -9.90
C ASP A 71 13.03 -7.33 -9.94
N VAL A 72 12.73 -6.25 -9.20
CA VAL A 72 11.38 -5.69 -9.12
C VAL A 72 10.96 -5.00 -10.41
N SER A 73 11.84 -4.25 -11.06
CA SER A 73 11.52 -3.59 -12.33
C SER A 73 11.33 -4.60 -13.48
N THR A 74 12.18 -5.62 -13.56
CA THR A 74 12.04 -6.69 -14.58
C THR A 74 10.71 -7.45 -14.44
N GLN A 75 10.24 -7.64 -13.21
CA GLN A 75 9.03 -8.40 -12.90
C GLN A 75 7.85 -7.51 -12.51
N ALA A 76 7.91 -6.19 -12.75
CA ALA A 76 6.97 -5.22 -12.21
C ALA A 76 5.51 -5.59 -12.51
N LYS A 77 5.22 -6.00 -13.75
CA LYS A 77 3.87 -6.42 -14.13
C LYS A 77 3.39 -7.65 -13.36
N VAL A 78 4.24 -8.67 -13.21
CA VAL A 78 3.91 -9.90 -12.48
C VAL A 78 3.61 -9.59 -11.02
N ILE A 79 4.44 -8.73 -10.41
CA ILE A 79 4.26 -8.28 -9.02
C ILE A 79 2.97 -7.49 -8.87
N TYR A 80 2.71 -6.54 -9.76
CA TYR A 80 1.48 -5.76 -9.76
C TYR A 80 0.25 -6.66 -9.86
N ASP A 81 0.24 -7.61 -10.81
CA ASP A 81 -0.88 -8.52 -11.01
C ASP A 81 -1.12 -9.38 -9.75
N ALA A 82 -0.06 -9.87 -9.09
CA ALA A 82 -0.14 -10.64 -7.85
C ALA A 82 -0.64 -9.82 -6.65
N ILE A 83 -0.20 -8.56 -6.53
CA ILE A 83 -0.69 -7.63 -5.51
C ILE A 83 -2.18 -7.32 -5.73
N TYR A 84 -2.57 -7.09 -6.99
CA TYR A 84 -3.94 -6.72 -7.37
C TYR A 84 -4.93 -7.89 -7.21
N SER A 85 -4.54 -9.11 -7.61
CA SER A 85 -5.35 -10.32 -7.42
C SER A 85 -5.52 -10.67 -5.94
N GLY A 86 -4.49 -10.38 -5.14
CA GLY A 86 -4.37 -10.79 -3.74
C GLY A 86 -3.59 -12.09 -3.55
N ASP A 87 -2.90 -12.57 -4.59
CA ASP A 87 -1.99 -13.72 -4.49
C ASP A 87 -0.74 -13.40 -3.66
N MET A 88 -0.40 -12.11 -3.55
CA MET A 88 0.59 -11.60 -2.61
C MET A 88 -0.10 -10.92 -1.42
N PRO A 89 -0.16 -11.59 -0.25
CA PRO A 89 -0.86 -11.04 0.90
C PRO A 89 -0.12 -9.88 1.57
N ARG A 90 -0.87 -8.94 2.14
CA ARG A 90 -0.39 -7.70 2.77
C ARG A 90 0.24 -7.91 4.17
N THR A 91 0.12 -9.11 4.74
CA THR A 91 0.76 -9.53 5.99
C THR A 91 1.06 -11.04 5.95
N TYR A 92 1.19 -11.68 7.11
CA TYR A 92 1.22 -13.13 7.26
C TYR A 92 -0.14 -13.78 6.96
N ASP A 93 -1.22 -13.00 6.99
CA ASP A 93 -2.57 -13.46 6.69
C ASP A 93 -2.83 -13.42 5.17
N SER A 94 -3.03 -14.60 4.58
CA SER A 94 -3.28 -14.77 3.15
C SER A 94 -4.57 -14.11 2.65
N THR A 95 -5.47 -13.71 3.54
CA THR A 95 -6.75 -13.08 3.19
C THR A 95 -6.67 -11.56 3.10
N GLU A 96 -5.58 -10.97 3.61
CA GLU A 96 -5.43 -9.53 3.65
C GLU A 96 -4.80 -8.98 2.36
N LYS A 97 -5.53 -8.13 1.64
CA LYS A 97 -5.07 -7.51 0.39
C LYS A 97 -4.30 -6.21 0.63
N PHE A 98 -3.36 -5.90 -0.26
CA PHE A 98 -2.68 -4.60 -0.22
C PHE A 98 -3.69 -3.46 -0.22
N PRO A 99 -3.43 -2.39 0.55
CA PRO A 99 -4.33 -1.25 0.57
C PRO A 99 -4.35 -0.56 -0.81
N PRO A 100 -5.51 -0.03 -1.26
CA PRO A 100 -5.67 0.52 -2.61
C PRO A 100 -4.61 1.56 -2.99
N GLU A 101 -4.18 2.38 -2.03
CA GLU A 101 -3.16 3.40 -2.21
C GLU A 101 -1.78 2.82 -2.55
N ALA A 102 -1.39 1.67 -1.97
CA ALA A 102 -0.14 0.98 -2.30
C ALA A 102 -0.19 0.37 -3.71
N VAL A 103 -1.35 -0.19 -4.08
CA VAL A 103 -1.59 -0.72 -5.43
C VAL A 103 -1.51 0.39 -6.48
N ALA A 104 -2.15 1.54 -6.19
CA ALA A 104 -2.09 2.71 -7.06
C ALA A 104 -0.67 3.24 -7.21
N LEU A 105 0.10 3.32 -6.11
CA LEU A 105 1.50 3.76 -6.14
C LEU A 105 2.36 2.88 -7.04
N PHE A 106 2.25 1.56 -6.88
CA PHE A 106 2.98 0.60 -7.72
C PHE A 106 2.58 0.73 -9.18
N LYS A 107 1.28 0.90 -9.46
CA LYS A 107 0.78 1.11 -10.82
C LYS A 107 1.39 2.37 -11.45
N THR A 108 1.39 3.50 -10.74
CA THR A 108 1.94 4.76 -11.25
C THR A 108 3.44 4.65 -11.53
N TRP A 109 4.20 3.98 -10.67
CA TRP A 109 5.62 3.71 -10.91
C TRP A 109 5.84 2.88 -12.18
N MET A 110 5.05 1.83 -12.38
CA MET A 110 5.11 0.99 -13.58
C MET A 110 4.70 1.77 -14.84
N ASP A 111 3.62 2.55 -14.78
CA ASP A 111 3.14 3.38 -15.90
C ASP A 111 4.19 4.43 -16.34
N ASN A 112 5.07 4.85 -15.41
CA ASN A 112 6.17 5.77 -15.66
C ASN A 112 7.48 5.05 -16.08
N ASN A 113 7.40 3.80 -16.54
CA ASN A 113 8.53 2.97 -16.94
C ASN A 113 9.53 2.65 -15.81
N CYS A 114 9.03 2.47 -14.58
CA CYS A 114 9.83 2.02 -13.43
C CYS A 114 11.07 2.90 -13.15
N PRO A 115 10.90 4.22 -12.93
CA PRO A 115 12.03 5.11 -12.64
C PRO A 115 12.75 4.69 -11.35
N GLU A 116 14.08 4.78 -11.36
CA GLU A 116 14.90 4.56 -10.17
C GLU A 116 14.80 5.74 -9.19
#